data_AF-A0A950JNC8-F1
#
_entry.id   AF-A0A950JNC8-F1
#
_cell.length_a   1.000
_cell.length_b   1.000
_cell.length_c   1.000
_cell.angle_alpha   90.00
_cell.angle_beta   90.00
_cell.angle_gamma   90.00
#
_symmetry.space_group_name_H-M   'P 1'
#
loop_
_entity.id
_entity.type
_entity.pdbx_description
1 polymer ?
#
loop_
_entity_poly.entity_id
_entity_poly.type
_entity_poly.pdbx_seq_one_letter_code
_entity_poly.pdbx_strand_id
1 'polypeptide(L)'
;MLVLAAWPRLEPSAMHVKAAVEQPIFVTPLTAITKSTAPALTAQPIDKSAISKLANALRAQPAALHQAPDAPGATLAIPIDDARRLCAEGLAAFAKGDIATARAFFVNAAAAGDARALVALGDTFDPATLARLGVLGLKGDEAKARDYYARAVAAGASGARERMAALAAK
;
A
#
# COMPACT_ATOMS: atom_id res chain seq x y z
N MET A 1 21.69 18.29 -51.12
CA MET A 1 20.30 18.57 -50.69
C MET A 1 20.06 17.74 -49.43
N LEU A 2 20.39 18.23 -48.21
CA LEU A 2 19.54 19.07 -47.32
C LEU A 2 18.09 18.53 -47.29
N VAL A 3 17.50 18.12 -46.17
CA VAL A 3 17.37 18.85 -44.89
C VAL A 3 17.14 17.86 -43.73
N LEU A 4 17.81 18.12 -42.60
CA LEU A 4 17.61 17.50 -41.28
C LEU A 4 16.17 17.71 -40.80
N ALA A 5 15.52 16.65 -40.31
CA ALA A 5 14.26 16.74 -39.57
C ALA A 5 14.48 17.58 -38.30
N ALA A 6 14.07 18.83 -38.39
CA ALA A 6 14.20 19.86 -37.37
C ALA A 6 13.20 19.61 -36.24
N TRP A 7 13.74 19.35 -35.05
CA TRP A 7 13.01 19.44 -33.79
C TRP A 7 12.53 20.89 -33.58
N PRO A 8 11.27 21.14 -33.19
CA PRO A 8 10.86 22.47 -32.76
C PRO A 8 11.49 22.76 -31.40
N ARG A 9 12.51 23.60 -31.43
CA ARG A 9 13.14 24.25 -30.29
C ARG A 9 12.24 25.41 -29.87
N LEU A 10 11.53 25.30 -28.75
CA LEU A 10 10.85 26.44 -28.14
C LEU A 10 11.91 27.38 -27.56
N GLU A 11 12.00 28.59 -28.10
CA GLU A 11 12.82 29.68 -27.57
C GLU A 11 12.29 30.21 -26.23
N PRO A 12 13.19 30.71 -25.35
CA PRO A 12 12.81 31.38 -24.12
C PRO A 12 12.41 32.83 -24.42
N SER A 13 11.13 33.17 -24.26
CA SER A 13 10.70 34.57 -24.24
C SER A 13 11.18 35.24 -22.96
N ALA A 14 12.31 35.93 -23.05
CA ALA A 14 12.69 37.00 -22.14
C ALA A 14 11.82 38.24 -22.45
N MET A 15 10.92 38.60 -21.55
CA MET A 15 10.38 39.95 -21.48
C MET A 15 10.15 40.40 -20.04
N HIS A 16 10.93 41.41 -19.65
CA HIS A 16 10.66 42.42 -18.63
C HIS A 16 10.78 42.00 -17.15
N VAL A 17 12.04 41.88 -16.69
CA VAL A 17 12.38 42.24 -15.30
C VAL A 17 12.42 43.76 -15.23
N LYS A 18 11.28 44.34 -14.83
CA LYS A 18 11.19 45.75 -14.46
C LYS A 18 11.55 45.86 -12.98
N ALA A 19 12.42 46.82 -12.71
CA ALA A 19 13.15 47.02 -11.47
C ALA A 19 12.28 47.27 -10.22
N ALA A 20 12.92 47.00 -9.08
CA ALA A 20 12.82 47.69 -7.80
C ALA A 20 11.43 47.78 -7.14
N VAL A 21 11.16 46.82 -6.25
CA VAL A 21 10.35 47.05 -5.05
C VAL A 21 11.03 46.31 -3.89
N GLU A 22 11.90 47.06 -3.21
CA GLU A 22 12.33 46.83 -1.84
C GLU A 22 11.06 46.90 -0.96
N GLN A 23 10.71 45.81 -0.27
CA GLN A 23 9.64 45.82 0.74
C GLN A 23 10.23 45.30 2.05
N PRO A 24 10.08 46.06 3.15
CA PRO A 24 10.80 45.84 4.39
C PRO A 24 10.37 44.51 5.02
N ILE A 25 11.37 43.78 5.53
CA ILE A 25 11.18 42.65 6.43
C ILE A 25 10.48 43.21 7.67
N PHE A 26 9.16 43.02 7.77
CA PHE A 26 8.44 43.20 9.02
C PHE A 26 8.81 42.05 9.96
N VAL A 27 9.85 42.28 10.76
CA VAL A 27 10.14 41.45 11.94
C VAL A 27 9.07 41.79 12.97
N THR A 28 7.98 41.03 13.02
CA THR A 28 7.08 41.08 14.17
C THR A 28 7.85 40.54 15.37
N PRO A 29 8.05 41.30 16.46
CA PRO A 29 8.61 40.75 17.68
C PRO A 29 7.65 39.66 18.19
N LEU A 30 8.21 38.51 18.55
CA LEU A 30 7.49 37.43 19.21
C LEU A 30 7.05 37.91 20.60
N THR A 31 5.87 38.54 20.66
CA THR A 31 5.20 38.89 21.91
C THR A 31 5.01 37.63 22.74
N ALA A 32 5.43 37.73 24.00
CA ALA A 32 5.51 36.66 24.97
C ALA A 32 4.21 35.84 25.08
N ILE A 33 4.36 34.52 24.92
CA ILE A 33 3.34 33.55 25.26
C ILE A 33 3.27 33.51 26.78
N THR A 34 2.25 34.14 27.33
CA THR A 34 1.90 34.11 28.75
C THR A 34 1.61 32.66 29.16
N LYS A 35 2.47 32.14 30.05
CA LYS A 35 2.24 31.09 31.05
C LYS A 35 1.10 30.11 30.73
N SER A 36 1.34 29.19 29.79
CA SER A 36 0.55 27.96 29.72
C SER A 36 1.04 27.03 30.83
N THR A 37 0.27 26.97 31.91
CA THR A 37 0.40 25.95 32.96
C THR A 37 0.24 24.58 32.30
N ALA A 38 1.35 23.88 32.12
CA ALA A 38 1.34 22.46 31.79
C ALA A 38 0.70 21.68 32.94
N PRO A 39 -0.38 20.89 32.72
CA PRO A 39 -0.63 19.79 33.62
C PRO A 39 0.54 18.82 33.44
N ALA A 40 1.23 18.53 34.53
CA ALA A 40 2.32 17.57 34.57
C ALA A 40 1.88 16.28 33.88
N LEU A 41 2.59 15.93 32.80
CA LEU A 41 2.47 14.64 32.15
C LEU A 41 2.96 13.60 33.17
N THR A 42 2.05 13.06 33.97
CA THR A 42 2.33 11.90 34.79
C THR A 42 2.67 10.79 33.79
N ALA A 43 3.94 10.39 33.74
CA ALA A 43 4.37 9.24 32.99
C ALA A 43 3.59 8.04 33.51
N GLN A 44 2.53 7.65 32.81
CA GLN A 44 1.77 6.47 33.18
C GLN A 44 2.71 5.26 33.00
N PRO A 45 2.99 4.50 34.07
CA PRO A 45 3.78 3.28 33.93
C PRO A 45 3.05 2.39 32.93
N ILE A 46 3.78 1.88 31.95
CA ILE A 46 3.24 0.92 30.99
C ILE A 46 2.92 -0.34 31.80
N ASP A 47 1.69 -0.43 32.29
CA ASP A 47 1.26 -1.52 33.14
C ASP A 47 1.45 -2.84 32.39
N LYS A 48 2.28 -3.74 32.93
CA LYS A 48 2.46 -5.09 32.39
C LYS A 48 1.13 -5.83 32.26
N SER A 49 0.14 -5.44 33.06
CA SER A 49 -1.26 -5.88 32.97
C SER A 49 -1.94 -5.44 31.68
N ALA A 50 -1.68 -4.22 31.18
CA ALA A 50 -2.23 -3.73 29.91
C ALA A 50 -1.61 -4.46 28.71
N ILE A 51 -0.29 -4.72 28.75
CA ILE A 51 0.40 -5.51 27.71
C ILE A 51 -0.12 -6.95 27.71
N SER A 52 -0.34 -7.54 28.89
CA SER A 52 -0.89 -8.89 29.02
C SER A 52 -2.35 -8.97 28.57
N LYS A 53 -3.17 -7.96 28.86
CA LYS A 53 -4.55 -7.86 28.34
C LYS A 53 -4.58 -7.72 26.82
N LEU A 54 -3.67 -6.95 26.22
CA LEU A 54 -3.54 -6.85 24.77
C LEU A 54 -3.08 -8.18 24.16
N ALA A 55 -2.11 -8.86 24.79
CA ALA A 55 -1.67 -10.20 24.35
C ALA A 55 -2.79 -11.24 24.46
N ASN A 56 -3.62 -11.16 25.51
CA ASN A 56 -4.74 -12.05 25.70
C ASN A 56 -5.91 -11.70 24.75
N ALA A 57 -6.12 -10.42 24.43
CA ALA A 57 -7.10 -9.98 23.43
C ALA A 57 -6.71 -10.42 22.01
N LEU A 58 -5.40 -10.40 21.69
CA LEU A 58 -4.88 -10.88 20.41
C LEU A 58 -4.96 -12.42 20.32
N ARG A 59 -4.81 -13.13 21.46
CA ARG A 59 -4.96 -14.59 21.56
C ARG A 59 -6.43 -15.04 21.61
N ALA A 60 -7.32 -14.21 22.16
CA ALA A 60 -8.75 -14.41 22.22
C ALA A 60 -9.48 -13.92 20.95
N GLN A 61 -8.74 -13.40 19.97
CA GLN A 61 -9.28 -13.15 18.64
C GLN A 61 -9.67 -14.52 18.07
N PRO A 62 -10.98 -14.85 18.00
CA PRO A 62 -11.38 -16.13 17.48
C PRO A 62 -10.95 -16.16 16.02
N ALA A 63 -10.46 -17.31 15.58
CA ALA A 63 -10.15 -17.60 14.19
C ALA A 63 -11.40 -17.50 13.30
N ALA A 64 -11.92 -16.29 13.09
CA ALA A 64 -12.99 -15.96 12.16
C ALA A 64 -12.52 -16.00 10.70
N LEU A 65 -11.45 -16.74 10.42
CA LEU A 65 -11.04 -17.15 9.07
C LEU A 65 -11.72 -18.46 8.64
N HIS A 66 -12.63 -19.03 9.44
CA HIS A 66 -13.28 -20.32 9.16
C HIS A 66 -14.78 -20.26 8.81
N GLN A 67 -15.34 -19.10 8.45
CA GLN A 67 -16.69 -19.09 7.88
C GLN A 67 -16.62 -18.98 6.35
N ALA A 68 -16.72 -20.16 5.74
CA ALA A 68 -17.04 -20.40 4.35
C ALA A 68 -18.41 -19.78 3.97
N PRO A 69 -18.72 -19.68 2.67
CA PRO A 69 -19.63 -18.71 2.06
C PRO A 69 -21.09 -19.06 2.37
N ASP A 70 -21.91 -18.05 2.65
CA ASP A 70 -23.36 -17.98 2.37
C ASP A 70 -23.99 -16.90 3.27
N ALA A 71 -23.91 -15.64 2.82
CA ALA A 71 -24.79 -14.59 3.29
C ALA A 71 -25.02 -13.57 2.16
N PRO A 72 -26.13 -13.68 1.41
CA PRO A 72 -26.55 -12.62 0.51
C PRO A 72 -27.26 -11.54 1.34
N GLY A 73 -26.56 -10.46 1.68
CA GLY A 73 -27.23 -9.27 2.22
C GLY A 73 -26.42 -8.41 3.19
N ALA A 74 -25.50 -7.61 2.64
CA ALA A 74 -25.20 -6.23 3.07
C ALA A 74 -24.08 -5.67 2.17
N THR A 75 -24.44 -5.34 0.94
CA THR A 75 -23.55 -4.76 -0.06
C THR A 75 -23.14 -3.33 0.36
N LEU A 76 -22.00 -3.23 1.05
CA LEU A 76 -20.92 -2.36 0.59
C LEU A 76 -19.96 -3.21 -0.28
N ALA A 77 -20.52 -4.12 -1.09
CA ALA A 77 -19.71 -4.88 -2.03
C ALA A 77 -19.28 -3.88 -3.10
N ILE A 78 -17.99 -3.56 -3.07
CA ILE A 78 -17.34 -2.77 -4.12
C ILE A 78 -17.73 -3.45 -5.45
N PRO A 79 -18.30 -2.71 -6.41
CA PRO A 79 -18.63 -3.26 -7.72
C PRO A 79 -17.43 -3.98 -8.29
N ILE A 80 -17.64 -5.13 -8.96
CA ILE A 80 -16.52 -5.91 -9.48
C ILE A 80 -15.59 -5.06 -10.37
N ASP A 81 -16.12 -4.12 -11.15
CA ASP A 81 -15.30 -3.21 -11.97
C ASP A 81 -14.41 -2.27 -11.14
N ASP A 82 -14.89 -1.82 -9.98
CA ASP A 82 -14.06 -1.05 -9.05
C ASP A 82 -13.02 -1.96 -8.37
N ALA A 83 -13.35 -3.22 -8.08
CA ALA A 83 -12.37 -4.21 -7.63
C ALA A 83 -11.25 -4.42 -8.66
N ARG A 84 -11.59 -4.45 -9.96
CA ARG A 84 -10.61 -4.54 -11.04
C ARG A 84 -9.72 -3.30 -11.11
N ARG A 85 -10.28 -2.10 -10.87
CA ARG A 85 -9.50 -0.86 -10.79
C ARG A 85 -8.56 -0.86 -9.59
N LEU A 86 -9.05 -1.26 -8.42
CA LEU A 86 -8.21 -1.42 -7.22
C LEU A 86 -7.08 -2.42 -7.48
N CYS A 87 -7.38 -3.55 -8.15
CA CYS A 87 -6.34 -4.50 -8.55
C CYS A 87 -5.30 -3.85 -9.48
N ALA A 88 -5.72 -3.03 -10.45
CA ALA A 88 -4.80 -2.34 -11.34
C ALA A 88 -3.93 -1.30 -10.60
N GLU A 89 -4.52 -0.54 -9.67
CA GLU A 89 -3.80 0.41 -8.81
C GLU A 89 -2.79 -0.30 -7.91
N GLY A 90 -3.18 -1.45 -7.33
CA GLY A 90 -2.28 -2.30 -6.56
C GLY A 90 -1.11 -2.81 -7.40
N LEU A 91 -1.35 -3.22 -8.65
CA LEU A 91 -0.28 -3.64 -9.57
C LEU A 91 0.66 -2.48 -9.92
N ALA A 92 0.13 -1.26 -10.08
CA ALA A 92 0.95 -0.07 -10.33
C ALA A 92 1.82 0.28 -9.10
N ALA A 93 1.29 0.16 -7.88
CA ALA A 93 2.07 0.32 -6.65
C ALA A 93 3.13 -0.78 -6.51
N PHE A 94 2.75 -2.02 -6.83
CA PHE A 94 3.65 -3.18 -6.80
C PHE A 94 4.82 -2.99 -7.76
N ALA A 95 4.58 -2.56 -9.00
CA ALA A 95 5.63 -2.29 -9.97
C ALA A 95 6.62 -1.19 -9.52
N LYS A 96 6.19 -0.26 -8.65
CA LYS A 96 7.03 0.78 -8.06
C LYS A 96 7.82 0.30 -6.83
N GLY A 97 7.59 -0.92 -6.36
CA GLY A 97 8.18 -1.44 -5.12
C GLY A 97 7.42 -1.07 -3.84
N ASP A 98 6.27 -0.39 -3.94
CA ASP A 98 5.44 -0.07 -2.78
C ASP A 98 4.54 -1.25 -2.41
N ILE A 99 5.13 -2.20 -1.66
CA ILE A 99 4.48 -3.44 -1.27
C ILE A 99 3.33 -3.21 -0.28
N ALA A 100 3.46 -2.20 0.60
CA ALA A 100 2.44 -1.92 1.61
C ALA A 100 1.15 -1.42 0.95
N THR A 101 1.28 -0.44 0.04
CA THR A 101 0.15 0.09 -0.73
C THR A 101 -0.45 -0.97 -1.65
N ALA A 102 0.40 -1.73 -2.35
CA ALA A 102 -0.05 -2.81 -3.23
C ALA A 102 -0.92 -3.83 -2.48
N ARG A 103 -0.48 -4.27 -1.30
CA ARG A 103 -1.24 -5.23 -0.47
C ARG A 103 -2.58 -4.66 -0.04
N ALA A 104 -2.66 -3.40 0.36
CA ALA A 104 -3.93 -2.78 0.77
C ALA A 104 -4.95 -2.80 -0.38
N PHE A 105 -4.52 -2.42 -1.59
CA PHE A 105 -5.35 -2.48 -2.78
C PHE A 105 -5.79 -3.90 -3.14
N PHE A 106 -4.86 -4.86 -3.10
CA PHE A 106 -5.20 -6.25 -3.43
C PHE A 106 -6.11 -6.91 -2.40
N VAL A 107 -5.98 -6.60 -1.11
CA VAL A 107 -6.91 -7.10 -0.08
C VAL A 107 -8.33 -6.64 -0.38
N ASN A 108 -8.50 -5.35 -0.71
CA ASN A 108 -9.81 -4.80 -1.04
C ASN A 108 -10.38 -5.41 -2.33
N ALA A 109 -9.54 -5.55 -3.37
CA ALA A 109 -9.95 -6.17 -4.63
C ALA A 109 -10.30 -7.67 -4.47
N ALA A 110 -9.53 -8.41 -3.67
CA ALA A 110 -9.81 -9.82 -3.37
C ALA A 110 -11.07 -9.99 -2.52
N ALA A 111 -11.32 -9.10 -1.56
CA ALA A 111 -12.55 -9.09 -0.76
C ALA A 111 -13.80 -8.83 -1.62
N ALA A 112 -13.65 -8.07 -2.71
CA ALA A 112 -14.71 -7.82 -3.69
C ALA A 112 -14.81 -8.92 -4.77
N GLY A 113 -14.01 -9.98 -4.70
CA GLY A 113 -14.11 -11.16 -5.57
C GLY A 113 -13.23 -11.16 -6.82
N ASP A 114 -12.27 -10.23 -6.96
CA ASP A 114 -11.29 -10.33 -8.06
C ASP A 114 -10.25 -11.41 -7.75
N ALA A 115 -10.38 -12.56 -8.41
CA ALA A 115 -9.47 -13.69 -8.26
C ALA A 115 -8.02 -13.36 -8.65
N ARG A 116 -7.81 -12.36 -9.53
CA ARG A 116 -6.45 -11.91 -9.93
C ARG A 116 -5.73 -11.20 -8.79
N ALA A 117 -6.49 -10.52 -7.92
CA ALA A 117 -5.93 -9.87 -6.75
C ALA A 117 -5.38 -10.88 -5.73
N LEU A 118 -5.94 -12.10 -5.66
CA LEU A 118 -5.38 -13.17 -4.83
C LEU A 118 -4.02 -13.65 -5.33
N VAL A 119 -3.84 -13.76 -6.66
CA VAL A 119 -2.53 -14.07 -7.25
C VAL A 119 -1.53 -12.97 -6.93
N ALA A 120 -1.93 -11.70 -7.13
CA ALA A 120 -1.08 -10.56 -6.85
C ALA A 120 -0.73 -10.43 -5.34
N LEU A 121 -1.65 -10.81 -4.43
CA LEU A 121 -1.34 -10.92 -3.00
C LEU A 121 -0.24 -11.95 -2.76
N GLY A 122 -0.35 -13.13 -3.36
CA GLY A 122 0.69 -14.15 -3.29
C GLY A 122 2.05 -13.64 -3.75
N ASP A 123 2.09 -12.89 -4.85
CA ASP A 123 3.34 -12.27 -5.37
C ASP A 123 3.98 -11.31 -4.38
N THR A 124 3.18 -10.58 -3.59
CA THR A 124 3.72 -9.66 -2.58
C THR A 124 4.35 -10.38 -1.40
N PHE A 125 4.02 -11.66 -1.17
CA PHE A 125 4.60 -12.48 -0.11
C PHE A 125 5.69 -13.41 -0.66
N ASP A 126 5.73 -13.66 -1.96
CA ASP A 126 6.73 -14.52 -2.58
C ASP A 126 8.15 -13.90 -2.51
N PRO A 127 9.10 -14.53 -1.81
CA PRO A 127 10.46 -14.03 -1.70
C PRO A 127 11.19 -13.97 -3.05
N ALA A 128 10.90 -14.87 -4.00
CA ALA A 128 11.52 -14.85 -5.32
C ALA A 128 11.04 -13.65 -6.13
N THR A 129 9.74 -13.35 -6.05
CA THR A 129 9.16 -12.18 -6.71
C THR A 129 9.65 -10.88 -6.07
N LEU A 130 9.70 -10.79 -4.74
CA LEU A 130 10.25 -9.60 -4.05
C LEU A 130 11.74 -9.39 -4.38
N ALA A 131 12.52 -10.47 -4.47
CA ALA A 131 13.93 -10.40 -4.88
C ALA A 131 14.08 -9.88 -6.32
N ARG A 132 13.24 -10.37 -7.25
CA ARG A 132 13.22 -9.89 -8.65
C ARG A 132 12.84 -8.41 -8.75
N LEU A 133 11.94 -7.95 -7.90
CA LEU A 133 11.49 -6.57 -7.85
C LEU A 133 12.55 -5.62 -7.21
N GLY A 134 13.59 -6.18 -6.59
CA GLY A 134 14.65 -5.40 -5.94
C GLY A 134 14.22 -4.72 -4.64
N VAL A 135 13.14 -5.18 -4.00
CA VAL A 135 12.68 -4.62 -2.72
C VAL A 135 13.62 -5.05 -1.61
N LEU A 136 14.46 -4.11 -1.15
CA LEU A 136 15.42 -4.35 -0.09
C LEU A 136 14.74 -4.29 1.30
N GLY A 137 15.05 -5.26 2.15
CA GLY A 137 14.61 -5.27 3.55
C GLY A 137 13.24 -5.89 3.84
N LEU A 138 12.46 -6.28 2.83
CA LEU A 138 11.26 -7.11 3.03
C LEU A 138 11.61 -8.60 2.91
N LYS A 139 11.39 -9.35 3.98
CA LYS A 139 11.43 -10.81 3.94
C LYS A 139 10.07 -11.33 3.46
N GLY A 140 10.07 -12.03 2.32
CA GLY A 140 8.91 -12.77 1.85
C GLY A 140 8.50 -13.88 2.83
N ASP A 141 7.24 -14.28 2.77
CA ASP A 141 6.64 -15.38 3.53
C ASP A 141 6.03 -16.38 2.54
N GLU A 142 6.78 -17.44 2.28
CA GLU A 142 6.42 -18.47 1.32
C GLU A 142 5.12 -19.22 1.71
N ALA A 143 4.92 -19.45 3.01
CA ALA A 143 3.72 -20.14 3.50
C ALA A 143 2.46 -19.31 3.20
N LYS A 144 2.52 -17.99 3.42
CA LYS A 144 1.44 -17.08 3.05
C LYS A 144 1.24 -16.99 1.54
N ALA A 145 2.32 -16.90 0.77
CA ALA A 145 2.22 -16.87 -0.69
C ALA A 145 1.47 -18.11 -1.21
N ARG A 146 1.81 -19.30 -0.69
CA ARG A 146 1.14 -20.55 -1.02
C ARG A 146 -0.35 -20.54 -0.67
N ASP A 147 -0.74 -20.02 0.49
CA ASP A 147 -2.16 -19.90 0.89
C ASP A 147 -2.94 -19.03 -0.09
N TYR A 148 -2.41 -17.85 -0.41
CA TYR A 148 -3.07 -16.95 -1.37
C TYR A 148 -3.17 -17.55 -2.76
N TYR A 149 -2.13 -18.23 -3.24
CA TYR A 149 -2.21 -18.92 -4.52
C TYR A 149 -3.19 -20.09 -4.51
N ALA A 150 -3.27 -20.87 -3.43
CA ALA A 150 -4.26 -21.95 -3.30
C ALA A 150 -5.69 -21.39 -3.37
N ARG A 151 -5.95 -20.29 -2.66
CA ARG A 151 -7.22 -19.56 -2.74
C ARG A 151 -7.49 -19.01 -4.13
N ALA A 152 -6.46 -18.50 -4.81
CA ALA A 152 -6.59 -18.04 -6.19
C ALA A 152 -6.92 -19.18 -7.17
N VAL A 153 -6.34 -20.36 -6.98
CA VAL A 153 -6.69 -21.57 -7.75
C VAL A 153 -8.14 -21.98 -7.50
N ALA A 154 -8.60 -21.95 -6.23
CA ALA A 154 -9.98 -22.22 -5.88
C ALA A 154 -10.96 -21.21 -6.50
N ALA A 155 -10.56 -19.94 -6.61
CA ALA A 155 -11.32 -18.89 -7.27
C ALA A 155 -11.20 -18.90 -8.82
N GLY A 156 -10.43 -19.84 -9.40
CA GLY A 156 -10.28 -19.97 -10.85
C GLY A 156 -9.39 -18.91 -11.50
N ALA A 157 -8.52 -18.23 -10.74
CA ALA A 157 -7.61 -17.24 -11.29
C ALA A 157 -6.62 -17.85 -12.29
N SER A 158 -6.45 -17.18 -13.43
CA SER A 158 -5.40 -17.54 -14.41
C SER A 158 -4.01 -17.29 -13.81
N GLY A 159 -3.07 -18.19 -14.09
CA GLY A 159 -1.68 -18.09 -13.60
C GLY A 159 -1.46 -18.53 -12.14
N ALA A 160 -2.51 -18.76 -11.34
CA ALA A 160 -2.36 -19.16 -9.94
C ALA A 160 -1.64 -20.52 -9.79
N ARG A 161 -1.97 -21.50 -10.63
CA ARG A 161 -1.31 -22.83 -10.62
C ARG A 161 0.17 -22.73 -11.01
N GLU A 162 0.49 -21.89 -11.99
CA GLU A 162 1.87 -21.67 -12.43
C GLU A 162 2.68 -21.01 -11.31
N ARG A 163 2.12 -20.02 -10.62
CA ARG A 163 2.76 -19.38 -9.47
C ARG A 163 2.97 -20.33 -8.29
N MET A 164 2.00 -21.20 -7.99
CA MET A 164 2.20 -22.27 -6.99
C MET A 164 3.33 -23.22 -7.39
N ALA A 165 3.39 -23.63 -8.65
CA ALA A 165 4.41 -24.53 -9.14
C ALA A 165 5.80 -23.89 -9.08
N ALA A 166 5.91 -22.61 -9.47
CA ALA A 166 7.16 -21.84 -9.39
C ALA A 166 7.66 -21.70 -7.95
N LEU A 167 6.74 -21.55 -6.98
CA LEU A 167 7.07 -21.51 -5.55
C LEU A 167 7.63 -22.85 -5.05
N ALA A 168 7.03 -23.95 -5.48
CA ALA A 168 7.41 -25.31 -5.06
C ALA A 168 8.71 -25.83 -5.72
N ALA A 169 9.15 -25.21 -6.82
CA ALA A 169 10.31 -25.63 -7.60
C ALA A 169 11.64 -24.99 -7.13
N LYS A 170 11.64 -24.35 -5.96
CA LYS A 170 12.75 -23.55 -5.43
C LYS A 170 13.42 -24.23 -4.23
#